data_AF-A0A521WB42-F1
#
_entry.id   AF-A0A521WB42-F1
#
_cell.length_a   1.000
_cell.length_b   1.000
_cell.length_c   1.000
_cell.angle_alpha   90.00
_cell.angle_beta   90.00
_cell.angle_gamma   90.00
#
_symmetry.space_group_name_H-M   'P 1'
#
loop_
_entity.id
_entity.type
_entity.pdbx_description
1 polymer ?
#
loop_
_entity_poly.entity_id
_entity_poly.type
_entity_poly.pdbx_seq_one_letter_code
_entity_poly.pdbx_strand_id
1 'polypeptide(L)'
;MNLQPQVFESACADDIAPTTASTASRAHLPQVSAIIVSVALSVSGTSSAELAYPWEAPYVFESEATSSGLSGQCRSSTDDAEATRRAISELRRISGLTWEQLGELFDVSRRSVHFWASGKPLNVGNEQRLMQILDVVRAADRGDARATRASLFEAKDGVTAFALLTAQRFEQARAMLACGAGRPAPALAQLSAAAKAAREPLPPEDLVDAQQDRVHRDLGRGRIARTVRNQRRGTS
;
A
#
# COMPACT_ATOMS: atom_id res chain seq x y z
N MET A 1 42.81 -42.79 -22.74
CA MET A 1 43.45 -41.59 -22.14
C MET A 1 42.69 -41.30 -20.86
N ASN A 2 43.32 -41.62 -19.74
CA ASN A 2 42.78 -41.62 -18.37
C ASN A 2 43.22 -40.31 -17.70
N LEU A 3 42.29 -39.52 -17.17
CA LEU A 3 42.61 -38.41 -16.26
C LEU A 3 41.79 -38.63 -14.99
N GLN A 4 42.49 -39.07 -13.95
CA GLN A 4 42.00 -39.22 -12.59
C GLN A 4 41.71 -37.86 -11.93
N PRO A 5 40.82 -37.84 -10.92
CA PRO A 5 40.47 -36.66 -10.14
C PRO A 5 41.50 -36.36 -9.05
N GLN A 6 41.77 -35.06 -8.84
CA GLN A 6 42.56 -34.55 -7.71
C GLN A 6 41.73 -34.62 -6.43
N VAL A 7 42.22 -35.45 -5.50
CA VAL A 7 41.77 -35.57 -4.11
C VAL A 7 42.47 -34.45 -3.33
N PHE A 8 41.73 -33.52 -2.75
CA PHE A 8 42.29 -32.58 -1.76
C PHE A 8 42.07 -33.13 -0.35
N GLU A 9 43.21 -33.29 0.31
CA GLU A 9 43.44 -33.93 1.59
C GLU A 9 42.91 -33.08 2.76
N SER A 10 42.30 -33.77 3.71
CA SER A 10 41.88 -33.28 5.01
C SER A 10 43.09 -33.21 5.94
N ALA A 11 43.33 -32.05 6.58
CA ALA A 11 44.31 -31.91 7.64
C ALA A 11 43.62 -31.69 9.00
N CYS A 12 43.98 -32.57 9.93
CA CYS A 12 43.68 -32.64 11.35
C CYS A 12 43.98 -31.32 12.10
N ALA A 13 43.06 -30.89 12.97
CA ALA A 13 43.15 -31.00 14.43
C ALA A 13 44.08 -29.98 15.10
N ASP A 14 43.49 -29.11 15.92
CA ASP A 14 44.03 -28.89 17.27
C ASP A 14 42.91 -28.40 18.20
N ASP A 15 42.96 -29.00 19.38
CA ASP A 15 41.98 -29.07 20.45
C ASP A 15 42.64 -28.45 21.68
N ILE A 16 42.23 -27.26 22.13
CA ILE A 16 42.62 -26.70 23.44
C ILE A 16 41.43 -25.93 24.05
N ALA A 17 40.65 -26.66 24.85
CA ALA A 17 40.25 -26.40 26.24
C ALA A 17 39.58 -25.06 26.69
N PRO A 18 38.73 -25.11 27.73
CA PRO A 18 37.81 -24.05 28.14
C PRO A 18 38.42 -23.09 29.19
N THR A 19 38.12 -21.79 29.07
CA THR A 19 38.39 -20.82 30.14
C THR A 19 37.09 -20.44 30.85
N THR A 20 36.95 -20.94 32.07
CA THR A 20 36.01 -20.45 33.09
C THR A 20 36.65 -19.34 33.93
N ALA A 21 36.05 -18.15 33.93
CA ALA A 21 36.16 -17.14 34.98
C ALA A 21 34.85 -16.32 34.94
N SER A 22 33.89 -16.57 35.83
CA SER A 22 33.79 -16.11 37.21
C SER A 22 33.58 -14.59 37.37
N THR A 23 32.34 -14.26 37.77
CA THR A 23 31.95 -13.24 38.75
C THR A 23 32.09 -11.75 38.41
N ALA A 24 30.95 -11.09 38.14
CA ALA A 24 30.58 -9.87 38.89
C ALA A 24 29.09 -9.56 38.73
N SER A 25 28.43 -9.50 39.88
CA SER A 25 27.07 -9.03 40.10
C SER A 25 26.91 -7.57 39.72
N ARG A 26 25.83 -7.23 39.01
CA ARG A 26 25.16 -5.94 39.17
C ARG A 26 23.70 -6.07 38.74
N ALA A 27 22.85 -6.34 39.72
CA ALA A 27 21.41 -6.14 39.60
C ALA A 27 21.16 -4.65 39.32
N HIS A 28 20.88 -4.33 38.06
CA HIS A 28 20.41 -3.02 37.66
C HIS A 28 18.89 -3.02 37.85
N LEU A 29 18.43 -2.39 38.93
CA LEU A 29 17.02 -2.04 39.07
C LEU A 29 16.66 -1.07 37.92
N PRO A 30 15.55 -1.28 37.20
CA PRO A 30 15.06 -0.30 36.25
C PRO A 30 14.56 0.92 37.03
N GLN A 31 15.18 2.06 36.75
CA GLN A 31 14.80 3.37 37.23
C GLN A 31 13.48 3.74 36.55
N VAL A 32 12.36 3.59 37.27
CA VAL A 32 11.04 3.98 36.78
C VAL A 32 10.91 5.50 36.91
N SER A 33 11.17 6.20 35.81
CA SER A 33 10.89 7.63 35.69
C SER A 33 9.38 7.82 35.51
N ALA A 34 8.67 8.10 36.62
CA ALA A 34 7.28 8.53 36.60
C ALA A 34 7.21 10.00 36.13
N ILE A 35 6.74 10.22 34.90
CA ILE A 35 6.43 11.57 34.40
C ILE A 35 5.01 11.90 34.84
N ILE A 36 4.88 12.76 35.86
CA ILE A 36 3.61 13.36 36.27
C ILE A 36 3.30 14.49 35.28
N VAL A 37 2.42 14.24 34.32
CA VAL A 37 1.89 15.28 33.42
C VAL A 37 0.65 15.88 34.08
N SER A 38 0.82 17.05 34.69
CA SER A 38 -0.27 17.88 35.18
C SER A 38 -1.03 18.47 33.98
N VAL A 39 -2.23 17.94 33.72
CA VAL A 39 -3.17 18.51 32.75
C VAL A 39 -3.92 19.66 33.41
N ALA A 40 -3.53 20.89 33.09
CA ALA A 40 -4.32 22.07 33.39
C ALA A 40 -5.54 22.12 32.44
N LEU A 41 -6.72 21.82 32.99
CA LEU A 41 -8.01 22.05 32.35
C LEU A 41 -8.32 23.55 32.36
N SER A 42 -7.94 24.25 31.29
CA SER A 42 -8.46 25.58 31.01
C SER A 42 -9.70 25.44 30.12
N VAL A 43 -10.86 25.42 30.76
CA VAL A 43 -12.15 25.63 30.12
C VAL A 43 -12.28 27.14 29.88
N SER A 44 -12.05 27.57 28.64
CA SER A 44 -12.46 28.89 28.17
C SER A 44 -13.53 28.72 27.11
N GLY A 45 -14.77 28.92 27.54
CA GLY A 45 -15.89 29.15 26.64
C GLY A 45 -15.83 30.57 26.09
N THR A 46 -16.07 30.70 24.80
CA THR A 46 -16.65 31.91 24.22
C THR A 46 -17.83 31.49 23.37
N SER A 47 -19.01 31.69 23.95
CA SER A 47 -20.25 31.86 23.21
C SER A 47 -20.08 33.04 22.25
N SER A 48 -20.22 32.81 20.95
CA SER A 48 -20.56 33.87 20.01
C SER A 48 -21.57 33.32 19.02
N ALA A 49 -22.80 33.81 19.15
CA ALA A 49 -23.88 33.52 18.24
C ALA A 49 -23.70 34.39 16.99
N GLU A 50 -23.33 33.79 15.88
CA GLU A 50 -23.58 34.36 14.55
C GLU A 50 -24.49 33.42 13.76
N LEU A 51 -25.72 33.89 13.58
CA LEU A 51 -26.66 33.40 12.58
C LEU A 51 -26.15 33.81 11.21
N ALA A 52 -25.28 32.98 10.62
CA ALA A 52 -24.86 33.14 9.24
C ALA A 52 -25.85 32.43 8.31
N TYR A 53 -26.61 33.23 7.57
CA TYR A 53 -27.51 32.81 6.50
C TYR A 53 -26.77 31.97 5.45
N PRO A 54 -27.29 30.78 5.08
CA PRO A 54 -26.67 29.93 4.07
C PRO A 54 -27.32 30.16 2.69
N TRP A 55 -26.83 31.10 1.86
CA TRP A 55 -26.98 31.00 0.39
C TRP A 55 -26.24 32.04 -0.49
N GLU A 56 -25.41 32.97 0.00
CA GLU A 56 -24.58 33.77 -0.91
C GLU A 56 -23.24 33.08 -1.19
N ALA A 57 -23.26 32.16 -2.16
CA ALA A 57 -22.05 31.83 -2.91
C ALA A 57 -21.83 32.95 -3.94
N PRO A 58 -20.69 33.69 -3.91
CA PRO A 58 -20.34 34.52 -5.04
C PRO A 58 -20.08 33.58 -6.23
N TYR A 59 -20.92 33.74 -7.24
CA TYR A 59 -20.73 33.13 -8.55
C TYR A 59 -19.41 33.67 -9.13
N VAL A 60 -18.30 32.97 -8.87
CA VAL A 60 -17.03 33.25 -9.54
C VAL A 60 -17.15 32.68 -10.95
N PHE A 61 -17.37 33.58 -11.90
CA PHE A 61 -17.23 33.32 -13.32
C PHE A 61 -15.75 33.01 -13.60
N GLU A 62 -15.40 31.73 -13.71
CA GLU A 62 -14.07 31.33 -14.21
C GLU A 62 -14.01 31.63 -15.71
N SER A 63 -13.42 32.78 -16.02
CA SER A 63 -13.04 33.13 -17.39
C SER A 63 -12.04 32.13 -17.93
N GLU A 64 -12.34 31.59 -19.10
CA GLU A 64 -11.47 30.74 -19.91
C GLU A 64 -10.08 31.38 -20.06
N ALA A 65 -9.06 30.74 -19.48
CA ALA A 65 -7.67 31.06 -19.74
C ALA A 65 -7.03 29.89 -20.50
N THR A 66 -7.14 29.91 -21.82
CA THR A 66 -6.19 29.24 -22.71
C THR A 66 -4.88 30.02 -22.73
N SER A 67 -3.88 29.57 -21.97
CA SER A 67 -2.51 29.48 -22.49
C SER A 67 -1.64 28.65 -21.56
N SER A 68 -0.91 27.75 -22.18
CA SER A 68 0.09 26.85 -21.61
C SER A 68 1.10 27.61 -20.76
N GLY A 69 0.97 27.50 -19.45
CA GLY A 69 2.03 27.71 -18.49
C GLY A 69 2.37 26.36 -17.86
N LEU A 70 3.61 25.91 -18.02
CA LEU A 70 4.20 24.83 -17.24
C LEU A 70 4.24 25.29 -15.78
N SER A 71 3.09 25.23 -15.10
CA SER A 71 2.96 25.58 -13.71
C SER A 71 3.65 24.48 -12.93
N GLY A 72 4.76 24.81 -12.28
CA GLY A 72 5.36 23.94 -11.27
C GLY A 72 4.29 23.64 -10.24
N GLN A 73 3.65 22.47 -10.35
CA GLN A 73 2.62 22.03 -9.42
C GLN A 73 3.26 21.97 -8.03
N CYS A 74 2.91 22.92 -7.17
CA CYS A 74 2.96 22.70 -5.73
C CYS A 74 2.10 21.46 -5.45
N ARG A 75 2.75 20.31 -5.25
CA ARG A 75 2.07 19.06 -4.87
C ARG A 75 1.23 19.37 -3.65
N SER A 76 -0.09 19.26 -3.83
CA SER A 76 -1.01 19.50 -2.74
C SER A 76 -0.84 18.37 -1.73
N SER A 77 -1.02 18.66 -0.43
CA SER A 77 -0.99 17.62 0.60
C SER A 77 -2.03 16.51 0.36
N THR A 78 -3.06 16.81 -0.43
CA THR A 78 -4.06 15.85 -0.91
C THR A 78 -3.51 14.86 -1.94
N ASP A 79 -2.59 15.26 -2.81
CA ASP A 79 -1.98 14.37 -3.82
C ASP A 79 -1.10 13.31 -3.15
N ASP A 80 -0.30 13.73 -2.16
CA ASP A 80 0.61 12.82 -1.44
C ASP A 80 -0.16 11.83 -0.54
N ALA A 81 -1.25 12.30 0.08
CA ALA A 81 -2.19 11.44 0.81
C ALA A 81 -2.84 10.38 -0.10
N GLU A 82 -3.22 10.75 -1.32
CA GLU A 82 -3.77 9.82 -2.29
C GLU A 82 -2.70 8.83 -2.80
N ALA A 83 -1.49 9.30 -3.11
CA ALA A 83 -0.38 8.45 -3.52
C ALA A 83 -0.05 7.39 -2.45
N THR A 84 -0.01 7.83 -1.19
CA THR A 84 0.13 6.96 -0.02
C THR A 84 -0.96 5.89 0.05
N ARG A 85 -2.23 6.30 -0.06
CA ARG A 85 -3.38 5.39 0.00
C ARG A 85 -3.29 4.35 -1.12
N ARG A 86 -2.91 4.77 -2.33
CA ARG A 86 -2.73 3.88 -3.49
C ARG A 86 -1.60 2.89 -3.24
N ALA A 87 -0.44 3.35 -2.75
CA ALA A 87 0.71 2.49 -2.47
C ALA A 87 0.41 1.42 -1.40
N ILE A 88 -0.27 1.77 -0.30
CA ILE A 88 -0.66 0.79 0.74
C ILE A 88 -1.68 -0.21 0.21
N SER A 89 -2.67 0.27 -0.56
CA SER A 89 -3.68 -0.58 -1.17
C SER A 89 -3.05 -1.56 -2.17
N GLU A 90 -2.10 -1.08 -2.96
CA GLU A 90 -1.34 -1.90 -3.90
C GLU A 90 -0.48 -2.94 -3.19
N LEU A 91 0.31 -2.53 -2.19
CA LEU A 91 1.14 -3.42 -1.38
C LEU A 91 0.29 -4.57 -0.83
N ARG A 92 -0.87 -4.25 -0.25
CA ARG A 92 -1.80 -5.26 0.29
C ARG A 92 -2.38 -6.16 -0.80
N ARG A 93 -2.75 -5.59 -1.94
CA ARG A 93 -3.30 -6.33 -3.09
C ARG A 93 -2.30 -7.33 -3.67
N ILE A 94 -1.02 -6.97 -3.76
CA ILE A 94 0.03 -7.81 -4.35
C ILE A 94 0.54 -8.85 -3.35
N SER A 95 0.77 -8.46 -2.10
CA SER A 95 1.37 -9.35 -1.10
C SER A 95 0.37 -10.26 -0.38
N GLY A 96 -0.92 -9.91 -0.36
CA GLY A 96 -1.91 -10.62 0.43
C GLY A 96 -1.67 -10.53 1.95
N LEU A 97 -0.94 -9.52 2.43
CA LEU A 97 -0.70 -9.30 3.86
C LEU A 97 -1.95 -8.76 4.57
N THR A 98 -2.10 -9.12 5.85
CA THR A 98 -3.16 -8.55 6.69
C THR A 98 -2.72 -7.20 7.26
N TRP A 99 -3.68 -6.46 7.82
CA TRP A 99 -3.37 -5.19 8.47
C TRP A 99 -2.46 -5.36 9.69
N GLU A 100 -2.58 -6.47 10.43
CA GLU A 100 -1.66 -6.80 11.52
C GLU A 100 -0.22 -6.95 11.01
N GLN A 101 -0.03 -7.72 9.95
CA GLN A 101 1.29 -8.00 9.39
C GLN A 101 1.93 -6.76 8.75
N LEU A 102 1.13 -5.88 8.15
CA LEU A 102 1.63 -4.57 7.74
C LEU A 102 2.07 -3.74 8.94
N GLY A 103 1.37 -3.81 10.07
CA GLY A 103 1.80 -3.17 11.31
C GLY A 103 3.17 -3.68 11.76
N GLU A 104 3.37 -4.99 11.82
CA GLU A 104 4.65 -5.61 12.14
C GLU A 104 5.75 -5.22 11.15
N LEU A 105 5.43 -5.21 9.85
CA LEU A 105 6.37 -4.86 8.79
C LEU A 105 6.89 -3.41 8.90
N PHE A 106 6.04 -2.50 9.36
CA PHE A 106 6.38 -1.08 9.52
C PHE A 106 6.80 -0.72 10.96
N ASP A 107 6.78 -1.67 11.89
CA ASP A 107 6.96 -1.42 13.34
C ASP A 107 5.97 -0.39 13.90
N VAL A 108 4.69 -0.52 13.52
CA VAL A 108 3.60 0.35 13.97
C VAL A 108 2.36 -0.45 14.35
N SER A 109 1.45 0.20 15.07
CA SER A 109 0.15 -0.40 15.35
C SER A 109 -0.65 -0.63 14.07
N ARG A 110 -1.46 -1.69 14.05
CA ARG A 110 -2.49 -1.94 13.01
C ARG A 110 -3.33 -0.69 12.72
N ARG A 111 -3.69 0.08 13.76
CA ARG A 111 -4.52 1.29 13.67
C ARG A 111 -3.82 2.39 12.86
N SER A 112 -2.51 2.54 13.01
CA SER A 112 -1.71 3.50 12.24
C SER A 112 -1.78 3.19 10.74
N VAL A 113 -1.65 1.91 10.37
CA VAL A 113 -1.74 1.48 8.97
C VAL A 113 -3.12 1.76 8.36
N HIS A 114 -4.20 1.51 9.12
CA HIS A 114 -5.56 1.87 8.69
C HIS A 114 -5.73 3.37 8.46
N PHE A 115 -5.14 4.20 9.31
CA PHE A 115 -5.19 5.64 9.14
C PHE A 115 -4.48 6.10 7.87
N TRP A 116 -3.32 5.51 7.56
CA TRP A 116 -2.62 5.81 6.31
C TRP A 116 -3.41 5.36 5.09
N ALA A 117 -4.05 4.19 5.15
CA ALA A 117 -4.99 3.73 4.12
C ALA A 117 -6.22 4.64 3.96
N SER A 118 -6.56 5.42 5.00
CA SER A 118 -7.63 6.42 4.95
C SER A 118 -7.15 7.78 4.42
N GLY A 119 -5.86 7.93 4.09
CA GLY A 119 -5.28 9.15 3.56
C GLY A 119 -4.66 10.08 4.61
N LYS A 120 -4.37 9.60 5.84
CA LYS A 120 -3.53 10.39 6.74
C LYS A 120 -2.08 10.41 6.24
N PRO A 121 -1.37 11.55 6.33
CA PRO A 121 0.01 11.66 5.90
C PRO A 121 0.92 10.73 6.70
N LEU A 122 1.93 10.16 6.05
CA LEU A 122 3.02 9.44 6.71
C LEU A 122 4.15 10.38 7.11
N ASN A 123 4.97 9.92 8.05
CA ASN A 123 6.31 10.47 8.26
C ASN A 123 7.21 10.09 7.07
N VAL A 124 8.09 10.99 6.66
CA VAL A 124 9.05 10.85 5.54
C VAL A 124 9.82 9.51 5.63
N GLY A 125 10.28 9.12 6.81
CA GLY A 125 10.99 7.84 6.99
C GLY A 125 10.14 6.61 6.66
N ASN A 126 8.86 6.63 7.02
CA ASN A 126 7.94 5.53 6.71
C ASN A 126 7.50 5.57 5.24
N GLU A 127 7.42 6.73 4.62
CA GLU A 127 7.16 6.86 3.18
C GLU A 127 8.31 6.24 2.37
N GLN A 128 9.56 6.56 2.69
CA GLN A 128 10.71 5.94 2.05
C GLN A 128 10.74 4.42 2.27
N ARG A 129 10.38 3.96 3.47
CA ARG A 129 10.26 2.52 3.79
C ARG A 129 9.16 1.86 2.97
N LEU A 130 8.00 2.52 2.81
CA LEU A 130 6.88 2.03 2.02
C LEU A 130 7.27 1.84 0.56
N MET A 131 7.98 2.82 -0.03
CA MET A 131 8.43 2.73 -1.42
C MET A 131 9.46 1.62 -1.63
N GLN A 132 10.41 1.43 -0.71
CA GLN A 132 11.38 0.33 -0.76
C GLN A 132 10.72 -1.04 -0.65
N ILE A 133 9.81 -1.22 0.31
CA ILE A 133 9.05 -2.46 0.46
C ILE A 133 8.22 -2.75 -0.80
N LEU A 134 7.57 -1.72 -1.35
CA LEU A 134 6.76 -1.87 -2.55
C LEU A 134 7.60 -2.30 -3.75
N ASP A 135 8.81 -1.78 -3.91
CA ASP A 135 9.74 -2.21 -4.96
C ASP A 135 10.11 -3.70 -4.81
N VAL A 136 10.48 -4.13 -3.60
CA VAL A 136 10.83 -5.54 -3.33
C VAL A 136 9.63 -6.46 -3.56
N VAL A 137 8.44 -6.08 -3.09
CA VAL A 137 7.22 -6.88 -3.26
C VAL A 137 6.77 -6.94 -4.72
N ARG A 138 6.94 -5.86 -5.49
CA ARG A 138 6.68 -5.87 -6.95
C ARG A 138 7.64 -6.81 -7.68
N ALA A 139 8.92 -6.83 -7.31
CA ALA A 139 9.90 -7.76 -7.86
C ALA A 139 9.59 -9.22 -7.50
N ALA A 140 8.94 -9.46 -6.36
CA ALA A 140 8.53 -10.78 -5.92
C ALA A 140 7.14 -11.22 -6.45
N ASP A 141 6.38 -10.32 -7.08
CA ASP A 141 5.02 -10.59 -7.52
C ASP A 141 4.99 -11.71 -8.57
N ARG A 142 4.32 -12.82 -8.25
CA ARG A 142 4.11 -13.96 -9.17
C ARG A 142 2.77 -13.88 -9.90
N GLY A 143 2.05 -12.77 -9.76
CA GLY A 143 0.74 -12.53 -10.39
C GLY A 143 -0.46 -12.98 -9.56
N ASP A 144 -0.22 -13.67 -8.45
CA ASP A 144 -1.22 -14.08 -7.45
C ASP A 144 -0.75 -13.73 -6.02
N ALA A 145 -1.64 -13.11 -5.26
CA ALA A 145 -1.35 -12.64 -3.91
C ALA A 145 -1.03 -13.79 -2.94
N ARG A 146 -1.66 -14.96 -3.11
CA ARG A 146 -1.39 -16.12 -2.26
C ARG A 146 0.00 -16.71 -2.55
N ALA A 147 0.39 -16.80 -3.82
CA ALA A 147 1.73 -17.22 -4.21
C ALA A 147 2.81 -16.25 -3.69
N THR A 148 2.60 -14.94 -3.85
CA THR A 148 3.52 -13.92 -3.31
C THR A 148 3.62 -14.03 -1.79
N ARG A 149 2.49 -14.16 -1.07
CA ARG A 149 2.47 -14.39 0.37
C ARG A 149 3.27 -15.63 0.77
N ALA A 150 3.08 -16.75 0.08
CA ALA A 150 3.80 -17.98 0.38
C ALA A 150 5.31 -17.77 0.27
N SER A 151 5.79 -17.07 -0.77
CA SER A 151 7.21 -16.77 -0.93
C SER A 151 7.78 -15.83 0.14
N LEU A 152 6.96 -14.93 0.70
CA LEU A 152 7.40 -14.04 1.79
C LEU A 152 7.64 -14.79 3.10
N PHE A 153 6.87 -15.85 3.35
CA PHE A 153 6.94 -16.68 4.56
C PHE A 153 7.72 -17.99 4.36
N GLU A 154 8.17 -18.28 3.15
CA GLU A 154 9.09 -19.39 2.87
C GLU A 154 10.42 -19.12 3.57
N ALA A 155 10.85 -20.06 4.42
CA ALA A 155 12.13 -19.97 5.10
C ALA A 155 13.23 -20.50 4.17
N LYS A 156 14.24 -19.67 3.91
CA LYS A 156 15.49 -20.08 3.27
C LYS A 156 16.62 -19.85 4.27
N ASP A 157 17.41 -20.88 4.53
CA ASP A 157 18.46 -20.86 5.55
C ASP A 157 17.95 -20.44 6.95
N GLY A 158 16.70 -20.81 7.28
CA GLY A 158 16.05 -20.49 8.55
C GLY A 158 15.53 -19.05 8.68
N VAL A 159 15.67 -18.22 7.63
CA VAL A 159 15.21 -16.82 7.63
C VAL A 159 14.10 -16.65 6.59
N THR A 160 13.03 -15.93 6.96
CA THR A 160 11.93 -15.59 6.04
C THR A 160 12.15 -14.22 5.40
N ALA A 161 11.61 -14.01 4.20
CA ALA A 161 11.75 -12.71 3.53
C ALA A 161 11.00 -11.63 4.31
N PHE A 162 9.87 -12.00 4.90
CA PHE A 162 9.12 -11.15 5.82
C PHE A 162 10.00 -10.66 6.98
N ALA A 163 10.76 -11.55 7.64
CA ALA A 163 11.66 -11.15 8.73
C ALA A 163 12.77 -10.19 8.26
N LEU A 164 13.33 -10.40 7.05
CA LEU A 164 14.32 -9.49 6.48
C LEU A 164 13.74 -8.10 6.20
N LEU A 165 12.50 -8.02 5.70
CA LEU A 165 11.83 -6.74 5.46
C LEU A 165 11.49 -6.01 6.77
N THR A 166 11.08 -6.74 7.81
CA THR A 166 10.86 -6.18 9.14
C THR A 166 12.17 -5.63 9.73
N ALA A 167 13.28 -6.32 9.51
CA ALA A 167 14.63 -5.89 9.89
C ALA A 167 15.26 -4.84 8.94
N GLN A 168 14.50 -4.32 7.97
CA GLN A 168 14.93 -3.32 6.98
C GLN A 168 16.13 -3.75 6.11
N ARG A 169 16.33 -5.05 5.90
CA ARG A 169 17.37 -5.62 5.04
C ARG A 169 16.81 -5.86 3.63
N PHE A 170 16.43 -4.78 2.93
CA PHE A 170 15.70 -4.84 1.66
C PHE A 170 16.47 -5.56 0.55
N GLU A 171 17.78 -5.33 0.42
CA GLU A 171 18.61 -5.98 -0.61
C GLU A 171 18.70 -7.50 -0.41
N GLN A 172 18.82 -7.96 0.85
CA GLN A 172 18.84 -9.39 1.15
C GLN A 172 17.47 -10.02 0.86
N ALA A 173 16.39 -9.35 1.24
CA ALA A 173 15.03 -9.79 0.91
C ALA A 173 14.84 -9.87 -0.61
N ARG A 174 15.32 -8.89 -1.37
CA ARG A 174 15.28 -8.85 -2.83
C ARG A 174 16.06 -10.00 -3.45
N ALA A 175 17.30 -10.22 -3.03
CA ALA A 175 18.13 -11.33 -3.49
C ALA A 175 17.46 -12.69 -3.24
N MET A 176 16.84 -12.84 -2.08
CA MET A 176 16.15 -14.08 -1.70
C MET A 176 14.85 -14.31 -2.49
N LEU A 177 14.18 -13.24 -2.91
CA LEU A 177 12.92 -13.26 -3.66
C LEU A 177 13.10 -13.18 -5.18
N ALA A 178 14.32 -13.03 -5.69
CA ALA A 178 14.69 -12.67 -7.08
C ALA A 178 14.19 -13.60 -8.22
N CYS A 179 13.23 -14.48 -7.96
CA CYS A 179 12.52 -15.31 -8.92
C CYS A 179 11.00 -15.03 -8.91
N GLY A 180 10.60 -13.76 -8.99
CA GLY A 180 9.24 -13.38 -9.40
C GLY A 180 9.25 -13.04 -10.88
N ALA A 181 8.61 -13.84 -11.73
CA ALA A 181 8.53 -13.58 -13.18
C ALA A 181 7.69 -12.32 -13.53
N GLY A 182 7.26 -11.55 -12.52
CA GLY A 182 6.22 -10.56 -12.63
C GLY A 182 4.87 -11.20 -12.95
N ARG A 183 3.78 -10.46 -12.73
CA ARG A 183 2.52 -10.83 -13.39
C ARG A 183 2.76 -10.72 -14.90
N PRO A 184 2.55 -11.79 -15.70
CA PRO A 184 2.55 -11.63 -17.14
C PRO A 184 1.48 -10.58 -17.44
N ALA A 185 1.90 -9.45 -18.03
CA ALA A 185 0.95 -8.47 -18.51
C ALA A 185 -0.04 -9.24 -19.39
N PRO A 186 -1.37 -9.13 -19.13
CA PRO A 186 -2.32 -9.82 -19.97
C PRO A 186 -2.01 -9.37 -21.40
N ALA A 187 -1.65 -10.32 -22.26
CA ALA A 187 -1.46 -10.04 -23.67
C ALA A 187 -2.81 -9.54 -24.17
N LEU A 188 -2.97 -8.22 -24.24
CA LEU A 188 -4.18 -7.61 -24.77
C LEU A 188 -4.18 -8.00 -26.24
N ALA A 189 -5.00 -9.00 -26.58
CA ALA A 189 -5.23 -9.37 -27.96
C ALA A 189 -5.68 -8.10 -28.67
N GLN A 190 -4.91 -7.68 -29.69
CA GLN A 190 -5.31 -6.52 -30.48
C GLN A 190 -6.71 -6.80 -31.02
N LEU A 191 -7.63 -5.86 -30.77
CA LEU A 191 -8.98 -5.92 -31.34
C LEU A 191 -8.88 -6.13 -32.85
N SER A 192 -9.61 -7.13 -33.36
CA SER A 192 -9.70 -7.36 -34.79
C SER A 192 -10.24 -6.12 -35.50
N ALA A 193 -9.90 -5.94 -36.78
CA ALA A 193 -10.37 -4.79 -37.56
C ALA A 193 -11.90 -4.67 -37.55
N ALA A 194 -12.63 -5.79 -37.60
CA ALA A 194 -14.09 -5.82 -37.50
C ALA A 194 -14.60 -5.35 -36.13
N ALA A 195 -13.95 -5.73 -35.03
CA ALA A 195 -14.32 -5.27 -33.69
C ALA A 195 -14.00 -3.78 -33.46
N LYS A 196 -12.99 -3.24 -34.17
CA LYS A 196 -12.71 -1.79 -34.20
C LYS A 196 -13.79 -1.05 -35.00
N ALA A 197 -14.13 -1.51 -36.19
CA ALA A 197 -15.16 -0.90 -37.04
C ALA A 197 -16.56 -0.91 -36.38
N ALA A 198 -16.93 -1.99 -35.68
CA ALA A 198 -18.18 -2.06 -34.94
C ALA A 198 -18.26 -1.09 -33.73
N ARG A 199 -17.12 -0.54 -33.31
CA ARG A 199 -17.01 0.44 -32.21
C ARG A 199 -16.63 1.82 -32.71
N GLU A 200 -16.53 2.01 -34.02
CA GLU A 200 -16.25 3.30 -34.61
C GLU A 200 -17.49 4.17 -34.38
N PRO A 201 -17.33 5.35 -33.75
CA PRO A 201 -18.46 6.26 -33.59
C PRO A 201 -19.01 6.63 -34.96
N LEU A 202 -20.31 6.91 -35.01
CA LEU A 202 -20.92 7.41 -36.24
C LEU A 202 -20.17 8.68 -36.69
N PRO A 203 -19.98 8.85 -38.01
CA PRO A 203 -19.28 10.00 -38.53
C PRO A 203 -20.06 11.28 -38.14
N PRO A 204 -19.34 12.39 -37.90
CA PRO A 204 -19.93 13.59 -37.32
C PRO A 204 -21.06 14.16 -38.17
N GLU A 205 -21.02 14.01 -39.51
CA GLU A 205 -22.10 14.38 -40.42
C GLU A 205 -23.44 13.71 -40.08
N ASP A 206 -23.43 12.45 -39.61
CA ASP A 206 -24.62 11.72 -39.17
C ASP A 206 -25.08 12.15 -37.76
N LEU A 207 -24.21 12.83 -37.01
CA LEU A 207 -24.49 13.38 -35.69
C LEU A 207 -25.03 14.82 -35.75
N VAL A 208 -24.91 15.52 -36.89
CA VAL A 208 -25.40 16.91 -37.05
C VAL A 208 -26.94 16.97 -37.03
N ASP A 209 -27.61 15.95 -37.57
CA ASP A 209 -29.08 15.81 -37.53
C ASP A 209 -29.60 15.26 -36.20
N ALA A 210 -28.71 14.73 -35.34
CA ALA A 210 -29.02 14.47 -33.93
C ALA A 210 -29.05 15.80 -33.16
N GLN A 211 -29.98 16.67 -33.55
CA GLN A 211 -30.42 17.83 -32.79
C GLN A 211 -30.56 17.39 -31.33
N GLN A 212 -29.95 18.13 -30.41
CA GLN A 212 -29.85 17.80 -28.98
C GLN A 212 -31.20 17.35 -28.43
N ASP A 213 -31.49 16.05 -28.53
CA ASP A 213 -32.71 15.48 -28.02
C ASP A 213 -32.59 15.72 -26.52
N ARG A 214 -33.45 16.61 -26.01
CA ARG A 214 -33.41 17.04 -24.62
C ARG A 214 -33.39 15.76 -23.83
N VAL A 215 -32.26 15.47 -23.16
CA VAL A 215 -32.07 14.25 -22.37
C VAL A 215 -33.33 14.06 -21.57
N HIS A 216 -34.14 13.08 -21.97
CA HIS A 216 -35.41 12.83 -21.33
C HIS A 216 -35.05 12.32 -19.94
N ARG A 217 -35.00 13.24 -18.98
CA ARG A 217 -34.93 12.90 -17.57
C ARG A 217 -36.28 12.31 -17.25
N ASP A 218 -36.38 11.01 -17.46
CA ASP A 218 -37.48 10.22 -16.92
C ASP A 218 -37.55 10.56 -15.42
N LEU A 219 -38.55 11.34 -15.02
CA LEU A 219 -38.91 11.55 -13.61
C LEU A 219 -39.56 10.27 -13.04
N GLY A 220 -39.32 9.13 -13.69
CA GLY A 220 -39.69 7.81 -13.24
C GLY A 220 -39.01 7.51 -11.92
N ARG A 221 -39.83 7.46 -10.86
CA ARG A 221 -39.53 6.95 -9.51
C ARG A 221 -38.29 6.05 -9.51
N GLY A 222 -37.20 6.57 -8.96
CA GLY A 222 -35.97 5.82 -8.76
C GLY A 222 -36.28 4.44 -8.20
N ARG A 223 -35.84 3.39 -8.91
CA ARG A 223 -35.95 2.02 -8.43
C ARG A 223 -35.12 1.92 -7.16
N ILE A 224 -35.80 1.86 -6.01
CA ILE A 224 -35.15 1.61 -4.73
C ILE A 224 -34.53 0.22 -4.82
N ALA A 225 -33.20 0.14 -4.75
CA ALA A 225 -32.47 -1.10 -4.71
C ALA A 225 -32.89 -1.89 -3.45
N ARG A 226 -33.66 -2.97 -3.63
CA ARG A 226 -33.99 -3.88 -2.53
C ARG A 226 -32.79 -4.77 -2.26
N THR A 227 -32.18 -4.61 -1.10
CA THR A 227 -31.14 -5.51 -0.60
C THR A 227 -31.80 -6.81 -0.13
N VAL A 228 -31.40 -7.94 -0.73
CA VAL A 228 -31.86 -9.26 -0.31
C VAL A 228 -31.02 -9.70 0.90
N ARG A 229 -31.63 -9.71 2.08
CA ARG A 229 -30.99 -10.19 3.32
C ARG A 229 -31.04 -11.72 3.32
N ASN A 230 -29.89 -12.35 3.07
CA ASN A 230 -29.77 -13.80 3.11
C ASN A 230 -29.81 -14.30 4.56
N GLN A 231 -30.89 -14.98 4.93
CA GLN A 231 -31.08 -15.58 6.26
C GLN A 231 -30.23 -16.85 6.34
N ARG A 232 -29.13 -16.81 7.10
CA ARG A 232 -28.38 -18.01 7.46
C ARG A 232 -29.27 -18.93 8.30
N ARG A 233 -29.65 -20.08 7.75
CA ARG A 233 -30.23 -21.19 8.52
C ARG A 233 -29.15 -21.72 9.47
N GLY A 234 -29.36 -21.55 10.77
CA GLY A 234 -28.67 -22.33 11.78
C GLY A 234 -29.11 -23.79 11.65
N THR A 235 -28.13 -24.69 11.53
CA THR A 235 -28.32 -26.11 11.75
C THR A 235 -27.69 -26.42 13.09
N SER A 236 -28.52 -26.95 13.99
CA SER A 236 -28.13 -27.54 15.27
C SER A 236 -27.26 -28.77 15.08
#